data_AF-A0A661XTX0-F1
#
_entry.id   AF-A0A661XTX0-F1
#
_cell.length_a   1.000
_cell.length_b   1.000
_cell.length_c   1.000
_cell.angle_alpha   90.00
_cell.angle_beta   90.00
_cell.angle_gamma   90.00
#
_symmetry.space_group_name_H-M   'P 1'
#
loop_
_entity.id
_entity.type
_entity.pdbx_description
1 polymer ?
#
loop_
_entity_poly.entity_id
_entity_poly.type
_entity_poly.pdbx_seq_one_letter_code
_entity_poly.pdbx_strand_id
1 'polypeptide(L)'
;MTAFLVVLVIILFGVAVWQMGKIFQLAKTKADSTSEIANDKDNNINGWLMLMFVLFIYGISIVSFWKYGKLMLPESASEHGIEVDQLWLISMILIFVVGIFTQWVLHYFAFKYRGRKDQKAIFYADNDKLEFIWTIIPTIVLAGLIIYGLFTWTDIMNVNTEDDPMVIELYAYQFDWRARYSGDDNTLGEANVRLIEGANQLGVDTSDPNAQDDIIVNELHIPAG
;
A
#
# COMPACT_ATOMS: atom_id res chain seq x y z
N MET A 1 -60.39 -35.82 54.88
CA MET A 1 -59.63 -36.48 53.78
C MET A 1 -60.05 -35.99 52.39
N THR A 2 -61.34 -35.75 52.13
CA THR A 2 -61.85 -35.32 50.81
C THR A 2 -61.40 -33.93 50.37
N ALA A 3 -61.40 -32.92 51.25
CA ALA A 3 -60.99 -31.56 50.90
C ALA A 3 -59.51 -31.45 50.48
N PHE A 4 -58.63 -32.22 51.13
CA PHE A 4 -57.21 -32.30 50.79
C PHE A 4 -56.99 -32.90 49.39
N LEU A 5 -57.73 -33.95 49.05
CA LEU A 5 -57.68 -34.58 47.72
C LEU A 5 -58.18 -33.63 46.61
N VAL A 6 -59.22 -32.84 46.88
CA VAL A 6 -59.74 -31.86 45.91
C VAL A 6 -58.72 -30.76 45.62
N VAL A 7 -58.08 -30.22 46.65
CA VAL A 7 -57.02 -29.20 46.49
C VAL A 7 -55.83 -29.78 45.72
N LEU A 8 -55.43 -31.02 46.03
CA LEU A 8 -54.33 -31.71 45.32
C LEU A 8 -54.63 -31.87 43.82
N VAL A 9 -55.86 -32.26 43.47
CA VAL A 9 -56.28 -32.44 42.07
C VAL A 9 -56.27 -31.12 41.30
N ILE A 10 -56.71 -30.01 41.92
CA ILE A 10 -56.68 -28.68 41.30
C ILE A 10 -55.23 -28.24 41.03
N ILE A 11 -54.32 -28.46 41.99
CA ILE A 11 -52.90 -28.14 41.83
C ILE A 11 -52.29 -28.97 40.69
N LEU A 12 -52.54 -30.28 40.66
CA LEU A 12 -52.05 -31.17 39.61
C LEU A 12 -52.59 -30.78 38.23
N PHE A 13 -53.85 -30.39 38.13
CA PHE A 13 -54.44 -29.92 36.89
C PHE A 13 -53.80 -28.60 36.42
N GLY A 14 -53.56 -27.66 37.33
CA GLY A 14 -52.84 -26.42 37.02
C GLY A 14 -51.41 -26.68 36.52
N VAL A 15 -50.70 -27.62 37.14
CA VAL A 15 -49.36 -28.05 36.71
C VAL A 15 -49.41 -28.70 35.32
N ALA A 16 -50.41 -29.54 35.04
CA ALA A 16 -50.56 -30.17 33.73
C ALA A 16 -50.81 -29.16 32.60
N VAL A 17 -51.68 -28.18 32.83
CA VAL A 17 -51.94 -27.09 31.87
C VAL A 17 -50.69 -26.24 31.65
N TRP A 18 -49.97 -25.92 32.73
CA TRP A 18 -48.70 -25.17 32.64
C TRP A 18 -47.63 -25.94 31.86
N GLN A 19 -47.48 -27.25 32.11
CA GLN A 19 -46.57 -28.12 31.37
C GLN A 19 -46.94 -28.21 29.89
N MET A 20 -48.22 -28.29 29.57
CA MET A 20 -48.68 -28.34 28.17
C MET A 20 -48.36 -27.04 27.42
N GLY A 21 -48.51 -25.88 28.05
CA GLY A 21 -48.08 -24.60 27.49
C GLY A 21 -46.56 -24.55 27.23
N LYS A 22 -45.76 -25.11 28.15
CA LYS A 22 -44.30 -25.21 28.00
C LYS A 22 -43.90 -26.17 26.88
N ILE A 23 -44.58 -27.31 26.76
CA ILE A 23 -44.38 -28.27 25.67
C ILE A 23 -44.76 -27.63 24.33
N PHE A 24 -45.85 -26.88 24.24
CA PHE A 24 -46.21 -26.15 23.02
C PHE A 24 -45.18 -25.06 22.65
N GLN A 25 -44.58 -24.38 23.63
CA GLN A 25 -43.47 -23.45 23.38
C GLN A 25 -42.20 -24.16 22.91
N LEU A 26 -41.89 -25.35 23.45
CA LEU A 26 -40.75 -26.16 23.04
C LEU A 26 -40.99 -26.86 21.68
N ALA A 27 -42.23 -27.22 21.38
CA ALA A 27 -42.67 -27.85 20.14
C ALA A 27 -42.83 -26.84 19.00
N LYS A 28 -42.98 -25.55 19.30
CA LYS A 28 -42.65 -24.50 18.34
C LYS A 28 -41.15 -24.52 18.12
N THR A 29 -40.71 -25.35 17.18
CA THR A 29 -39.36 -25.29 16.60
C THR A 29 -39.10 -23.83 16.27
N LYS A 30 -38.21 -23.17 17.02
CA LYS A 30 -37.65 -21.88 16.60
C LYS A 30 -37.19 -22.10 15.17
N ALA A 31 -37.74 -21.35 14.22
CA ALA A 31 -37.25 -21.36 12.85
C ALA A 31 -35.72 -21.28 12.92
N ASP A 32 -35.05 -22.30 12.40
CA ASP A 32 -33.62 -22.57 12.59
C ASP A 32 -32.80 -21.30 12.37
N SER A 33 -32.43 -20.65 13.48
CA SER A 33 -31.51 -19.51 13.51
C SER A 33 -30.10 -19.96 13.89
N THR A 34 -29.92 -21.28 14.03
CA THR A 34 -28.71 -22.00 14.43
C THR A 34 -28.18 -22.93 13.35
N SER A 35 -28.73 -22.86 12.13
CA SER A 35 -28.16 -23.57 10.97
C SER A 35 -26.78 -22.99 10.66
N GLU A 36 -25.75 -23.84 10.59
CA GLU A 36 -24.40 -23.48 10.11
C GLU A 36 -24.40 -23.03 8.64
N ILE A 37 -25.47 -23.33 7.90
CA ILE A 37 -25.65 -22.94 6.51
C ILE A 37 -26.29 -21.55 6.46
N ALA A 38 -25.59 -20.62 5.78
CA ALA A 38 -26.05 -19.25 5.56
C ALA A 38 -27.40 -19.20 4.83
N ASN A 39 -28.32 -18.38 5.32
CA ASN A 39 -29.63 -18.16 4.69
C ASN A 39 -29.65 -16.86 3.85
N ASP A 40 -30.76 -16.59 3.16
CA ASP A 40 -30.88 -15.40 2.29
C ASP A 40 -30.75 -14.07 3.04
N LYS A 41 -31.15 -14.04 4.32
CA LYS A 41 -30.99 -12.85 5.17
C LYS A 41 -29.52 -12.60 5.46
N ASP A 42 -28.76 -13.64 5.79
CA ASP A 42 -27.32 -13.55 6.04
C ASP A 42 -26.57 -13.09 4.78
N ASN A 43 -26.88 -13.70 3.63
CA ASN A 43 -26.30 -13.30 2.34
C ASN A 43 -26.64 -11.85 1.97
N ASN A 44 -27.86 -11.41 2.26
CA ASN A 44 -28.26 -10.02 2.02
C ASN A 44 -27.51 -9.03 2.92
N ILE A 45 -27.33 -9.37 4.21
CA ILE A 45 -26.53 -8.56 5.13
C ILE A 45 -25.08 -8.49 4.66
N ASN A 46 -24.46 -9.64 4.35
CA ASN A 46 -23.08 -9.71 3.86
C ASN A 46 -22.88 -8.92 2.56
N GLY A 47 -23.83 -8.97 1.63
CA GLY A 47 -23.78 -8.16 0.41
C GLY A 47 -23.72 -6.65 0.71
N TRP A 48 -24.57 -6.17 1.62
CA TRP A 48 -24.55 -4.76 2.03
C TRP A 48 -23.28 -4.40 2.81
N LEU A 49 -22.77 -5.30 3.65
CA LEU A 49 -21.49 -5.14 4.33
C LEU A 49 -20.33 -5.00 3.33
N MET A 50 -20.33 -5.76 2.22
CA MET A 50 -19.32 -5.60 1.16
C MET A 50 -19.37 -4.21 0.52
N LEU A 51 -20.55 -3.65 0.26
CA LEU A 51 -20.67 -2.29 -0.25
C LEU A 51 -20.23 -1.24 0.77
N MET A 52 -20.61 -1.40 2.04
CA MET A 52 -20.15 -0.50 3.11
C MET A 52 -18.63 -0.58 3.28
N PHE A 53 -18.05 -1.77 3.13
CA PHE A 53 -16.62 -1.99 3.27
C PHE A 53 -15.81 -1.29 2.18
N VAL A 54 -16.24 -1.36 0.92
CA VAL A 54 -15.53 -0.63 -0.16
C VAL A 54 -15.63 0.90 0.02
N LEU A 55 -16.79 1.41 0.45
CA LEU A 55 -16.95 2.83 0.75
C LEU A 55 -16.09 3.26 1.94
N PHE A 56 -15.97 2.40 2.96
CA PHE A 56 -15.06 2.62 4.09
C PHE A 56 -13.60 2.68 3.62
N ILE A 57 -13.16 1.74 2.78
CA ILE A 57 -11.80 1.73 2.19
C ILE A 57 -11.55 3.02 1.39
N TYR A 58 -12.52 3.50 0.62
CA TYR A 58 -12.37 4.76 -0.12
C TYR A 58 -12.31 5.95 0.81
N GLY A 59 -13.17 5.99 1.84
CA GLY A 59 -13.16 7.03 2.86
C GLY A 59 -11.82 7.12 3.57
N ILE A 60 -11.27 6.01 4.06
CA ILE A 60 -9.97 6.01 4.74
C ILE A 60 -8.83 6.39 3.79
N SER A 61 -8.90 5.98 2.52
CA SER A 61 -7.90 6.35 1.52
C SER A 61 -7.91 7.86 1.28
N ILE A 62 -9.09 8.46 1.07
CA ILE A 62 -9.25 9.91 0.88
C ILE A 62 -8.75 10.68 2.10
N VAL A 63 -9.12 10.25 3.31
CA VAL A 63 -8.64 10.87 4.56
C VAL A 63 -7.12 10.78 4.67
N SER A 64 -6.53 9.65 4.28
CA SER A 64 -5.07 9.46 4.30
C SER A 64 -4.37 10.43 3.37
N PHE A 65 -4.84 10.59 2.12
CA PHE A 65 -4.29 11.59 1.21
C PHE A 65 -4.48 13.03 1.69
N TRP A 66 -5.65 13.35 2.25
CA TRP A 66 -5.93 14.70 2.72
C TRP A 66 -5.06 15.08 3.92
N LYS A 67 -4.86 14.15 4.87
CA LYS A 67 -4.11 14.40 6.10
C LYS A 67 -2.60 14.26 5.92
N TYR A 68 -2.16 13.27 5.13
CA TYR A 68 -0.75 12.88 5.03
C TYR A 68 -0.16 13.13 3.64
N GLY A 69 -0.88 13.74 2.70
CA GLY A 69 -0.36 14.03 1.36
C GLY A 69 0.92 14.88 1.35
N LYS A 70 1.10 15.74 2.35
CA LYS A 70 2.33 16.55 2.53
C LYS A 70 3.57 15.73 2.92
N LEU A 71 3.41 14.47 3.32
CA LEU A 71 4.49 13.58 3.73
C LEU A 71 4.96 12.65 2.59
N MET A 72 4.43 12.81 1.38
CA MET A 72 4.70 11.89 0.26
C MET A 72 6.12 12.06 -0.28
N LEU A 73 6.34 13.07 -1.13
CA LEU A 73 7.64 13.43 -1.66
C LEU A 73 7.94 14.88 -1.28
N PRO A 74 9.19 15.21 -0.91
CA PRO A 74 9.61 16.59 -0.80
C PRO A 74 9.56 17.28 -2.17
N GLU A 75 9.61 18.61 -2.19
CA GLU A 75 9.77 19.34 -3.43
C GLU A 75 11.11 18.98 -4.09
N SER A 76 11.10 18.67 -5.39
CA SER A 76 12.32 18.36 -6.12
C SER A 76 13.31 19.52 -6.07
N ALA A 77 14.56 19.20 -5.71
CA ALA A 77 15.67 20.15 -5.64
C ALA A 77 16.65 20.02 -6.82
N SER A 78 16.30 19.26 -7.87
CA SER A 78 17.10 19.11 -9.09
C SER A 78 16.21 18.94 -10.32
N GLU A 79 16.77 19.20 -11.51
CA GLU A 79 16.08 18.98 -12.78
C GLU A 79 15.68 17.50 -12.94
N HIS A 80 16.62 16.58 -12.70
CA HIS A 80 16.36 15.13 -12.71
C HIS A 80 15.27 14.71 -11.73
N GLY A 81 15.19 15.33 -10.55
CA GLY A 81 14.17 14.99 -9.55
C GLY A 81 12.75 15.30 -10.04
N ILE A 82 12.58 16.30 -10.91
CA ILE A 82 11.27 16.63 -11.49
C ILE A 82 10.77 15.47 -12.37
N GLU A 83 11.64 14.88 -13.18
CA GLU A 83 11.29 13.74 -14.04
C GLU A 83 10.95 12.49 -13.22
N VAL A 84 11.72 12.24 -12.16
CA VAL A 84 11.44 11.14 -11.22
C VAL A 84 10.09 11.32 -10.52
N ASP A 85 9.81 12.53 -10.04
CA ASP A 85 8.54 12.88 -9.39
C ASP A 85 7.35 12.71 -10.34
N GLN A 86 7.52 13.07 -11.61
CA GLN A 86 6.50 12.87 -12.65
C GLN A 86 6.24 11.38 -12.91
N LEU A 87 7.30 10.57 -13.06
CA LEU A 87 7.17 9.12 -13.22
C LEU A 87 6.47 8.48 -12.02
N TRP A 88 6.82 8.91 -10.81
CA TRP A 88 6.16 8.47 -9.59
C TRP A 88 4.68 8.86 -9.59
N LEU A 89 4.35 10.11 -9.92
CA LEU A 89 2.98 10.61 -9.92
C LEU A 89 2.09 9.87 -10.93
N ILE A 90 2.58 9.68 -12.16
CA ILE A 90 1.87 8.91 -13.20
C ILE A 90 1.60 7.49 -12.71
N SER A 91 2.62 6.83 -12.16
CA SER A 91 2.51 5.47 -11.65
C SER A 91 1.51 5.37 -10.50
N MET A 92 1.55 6.33 -9.56
CA MET A 92 0.63 6.40 -8.44
C MET A 92 -0.82 6.61 -8.90
N ILE A 93 -1.07 7.57 -9.78
CA ILE A 93 -2.40 7.82 -10.34
C ILE A 93 -2.94 6.55 -11.01
N LEU A 94 -2.11 5.89 -11.82
CA LEU A 94 -2.50 4.68 -12.54
C LEU A 94 -2.91 3.55 -11.59
N ILE A 95 -2.09 3.24 -10.59
CA ILE A 95 -2.37 2.19 -9.61
C ILE A 95 -3.64 2.52 -8.82
N PHE A 96 -3.82 3.77 -8.39
CA PHE A 96 -5.02 4.17 -7.64
C PHE A 96 -6.28 4.10 -8.49
N VAL A 97 -6.25 4.57 -9.73
CA VAL A 97 -7.41 4.51 -10.64
C VAL A 97 -7.81 3.06 -10.91
N VAL A 98 -6.85 2.22 -11.29
CA VAL A 98 -7.12 0.79 -11.56
C VAL A 98 -7.55 0.07 -10.28
N GLY A 99 -6.91 0.36 -9.15
CA GLY A 99 -7.24 -0.19 -7.84
C GLY A 99 -8.66 0.16 -7.39
N ILE A 100 -9.03 1.45 -7.42
CA ILE A 100 -10.39 1.91 -7.09
C ILE A 100 -11.42 1.28 -8.03
N PHE A 101 -11.15 1.25 -9.34
CA PHE A 101 -12.09 0.62 -10.26
C PHE A 101 -12.29 -0.88 -9.95
N THR A 102 -11.19 -1.61 -9.77
CA THR A 102 -11.20 -3.05 -9.53
C THR A 102 -11.88 -3.39 -8.20
N GLN A 103 -11.58 -2.65 -7.13
CA GLN A 103 -12.21 -2.81 -5.82
C GLN A 103 -13.72 -2.61 -5.92
N TRP A 104 -14.17 -1.59 -6.64
CA TRP A 104 -15.60 -1.36 -6.84
C TRP A 104 -16.27 -2.52 -7.58
N VAL A 105 -15.67 -3.00 -8.68
CA VAL A 105 -16.23 -4.11 -9.46
C VAL A 105 -16.34 -5.38 -8.62
N LEU A 106 -15.31 -5.74 -7.84
CA LEU A 106 -15.31 -6.94 -7.00
C LEU A 106 -16.38 -6.88 -5.89
N HIS A 107 -16.46 -5.75 -5.17
CA HIS A 107 -17.44 -5.59 -4.10
C HIS A 107 -18.87 -5.47 -4.63
N TYR A 108 -19.05 -4.80 -5.77
CA TYR A 108 -20.34 -4.75 -6.46
C TYR A 108 -20.76 -6.14 -6.96
N PHE A 109 -19.82 -6.94 -7.48
CA PHE A 109 -20.08 -8.32 -7.87
C PHE A 109 -20.56 -9.15 -6.68
N ALA A 110 -19.84 -9.08 -5.55
CA ALA A 110 -20.23 -9.78 -4.32
C ALA A 110 -21.64 -9.35 -3.83
N PHE A 111 -21.98 -8.06 -3.95
CA PHE A 111 -23.32 -7.56 -3.63
C PHE A 111 -24.38 -8.07 -4.61
N LYS A 112 -24.18 -7.90 -5.92
CA LYS A 112 -25.18 -8.21 -6.96
C LYS A 112 -25.44 -9.70 -7.07
N TYR A 113 -24.40 -10.51 -7.00
CA TYR A 113 -24.44 -11.96 -7.17
C TYR A 113 -24.39 -12.73 -5.85
N ARG A 114 -24.76 -12.08 -4.74
CA ARG A 114 -24.93 -12.75 -3.43
C ARG A 114 -25.90 -13.93 -3.52
N GLY A 115 -25.62 -14.98 -2.75
CA GLY A 115 -26.38 -16.22 -2.76
C GLY A 115 -27.87 -16.02 -2.46
N ARG A 116 -28.72 -16.65 -3.26
CA ARG A 116 -30.18 -16.70 -3.10
C ARG A 116 -30.67 -18.12 -3.30
N LYS A 117 -31.54 -18.62 -2.43
CA LYS A 117 -32.03 -20.02 -2.48
C LYS A 117 -32.57 -20.45 -3.85
N ASP A 118 -33.31 -19.58 -4.52
CA ASP A 118 -33.95 -19.89 -5.81
C ASP A 118 -33.05 -19.61 -7.03
N GLN A 119 -31.83 -19.12 -6.81
CA GLN A 119 -30.94 -18.70 -7.89
C GLN A 119 -29.76 -19.67 -8.01
N LYS A 120 -29.62 -20.29 -9.18
CA LYS A 120 -28.47 -21.13 -9.49
C LYS A 120 -27.37 -20.30 -10.13
N ALA A 121 -26.13 -20.57 -9.76
CA ALA A 121 -24.97 -19.98 -10.42
C ALA A 121 -24.95 -20.44 -11.89
N ILE A 122 -24.67 -19.51 -12.78
CA ILE A 122 -24.42 -19.83 -14.19
C ILE A 122 -22.98 -20.33 -14.29
N PHE A 123 -22.80 -21.51 -14.88
CA PHE A 123 -21.47 -21.97 -15.23
C PHE A 123 -20.98 -21.19 -16.45
N TYR A 124 -19.95 -20.37 -16.25
CA TYR A 124 -19.33 -19.55 -17.28
C TYR A 124 -17.81 -19.71 -17.13
N ALA A 125 -17.23 -20.60 -17.94
CA ALA A 125 -15.85 -21.04 -17.75
C ALA A 125 -14.84 -20.07 -18.37
N ASP A 126 -15.14 -19.56 -19.57
CA ASP A 126 -14.18 -18.83 -20.40
C ASP A 126 -14.84 -17.68 -21.17
N ASN A 127 -14.00 -16.70 -21.48
CA ASN A 127 -14.32 -15.66 -22.46
C ASN A 127 -13.02 -15.14 -23.07
N ASP A 128 -12.59 -15.78 -24.16
CA ASP A 128 -11.35 -15.44 -24.88
C ASP A 128 -11.24 -13.94 -25.18
N LYS A 129 -12.36 -13.27 -25.50
CA LYS A 129 -12.37 -11.84 -25.79
C LYS A 129 -12.08 -11.00 -24.55
N LEU A 130 -12.70 -11.32 -23.42
CA LEU A 130 -12.45 -10.63 -22.15
C LEU A 130 -11.02 -10.91 -21.66
N GLU A 131 -10.59 -12.16 -21.78
CA GLU A 131 -9.26 -12.61 -21.42
C GLU A 131 -8.17 -11.89 -22.21
N PHE A 132 -8.38 -11.75 -23.52
CA PHE A 132 -7.49 -10.99 -24.37
C PHE A 132 -7.42 -9.51 -23.94
N ILE A 133 -8.57 -8.88 -23.68
CA ILE A 133 -8.64 -7.47 -23.27
C ILE A 133 -7.91 -7.24 -21.93
N TRP A 134 -8.19 -8.05 -20.91
CA TRP A 134 -7.56 -7.88 -19.59
C TRP A 134 -6.08 -8.28 -19.57
N THR A 135 -5.57 -8.93 -20.62
CA THR A 135 -4.15 -9.31 -20.71
C THR A 135 -3.39 -8.25 -21.48
N ILE A 136 -3.94 -7.80 -22.62
CA ILE A 136 -3.25 -6.87 -23.51
C ILE A 136 -3.19 -5.45 -22.93
N ILE A 137 -4.25 -4.99 -22.27
CA ILE A 137 -4.30 -3.64 -21.70
C ILE A 137 -3.21 -3.49 -20.61
N PRO A 138 -3.12 -4.34 -19.58
CA PRO A 138 -2.04 -4.23 -18.59
C PRO A 138 -0.67 -4.40 -19.20
N THR A 139 -0.51 -5.29 -20.20
CA THR A 139 0.78 -5.49 -20.87
C THR A 139 1.25 -4.21 -21.57
N ILE A 140 0.40 -3.55 -22.36
CA ILE A 140 0.75 -2.31 -23.07
C ILE A 140 1.04 -1.18 -22.08
N VAL A 141 0.18 -1.03 -21.06
CA VAL A 141 0.34 0.01 -20.03
C VAL A 141 1.66 -0.15 -19.29
N LEU A 142 1.97 -1.37 -18.84
CA LEU A 142 3.20 -1.67 -18.11
C LEU A 142 4.43 -1.50 -19.01
N ALA A 143 4.37 -1.96 -20.25
CA ALA A 143 5.45 -1.76 -21.22
C ALA A 143 5.74 -0.26 -21.44
N GLY A 144 4.69 0.56 -21.58
CA GLY A 144 4.83 2.01 -21.69
C GLY A 144 5.51 2.65 -20.48
N LEU A 145 5.09 2.27 -19.26
CA LEU A 145 5.71 2.75 -18.02
C LEU A 145 7.18 2.33 -17.89
N ILE A 146 7.49 1.07 -18.23
CA ILE A 146 8.87 0.55 -18.18
C ILE A 146 9.75 1.30 -19.18
N ILE A 147 9.29 1.49 -20.42
CA ILE A 147 10.05 2.21 -21.45
C ILE A 147 10.30 3.65 -21.00
N TYR A 148 9.28 4.34 -20.49
CA TYR A 148 9.42 5.69 -19.98
C TYR A 148 10.43 5.75 -18.82
N GLY A 149 10.32 4.86 -17.85
CA GLY A 149 11.26 4.77 -16.74
C GLY A 149 12.70 4.44 -17.18
N LEU A 150 12.87 3.65 -18.23
CA LEU A 150 14.20 3.32 -18.77
C LEU A 150 14.86 4.55 -19.44
N PHE A 151 14.09 5.38 -20.15
CA PHE A 151 14.61 6.64 -20.69
C PHE A 151 15.04 7.58 -19.57
N THR A 152 14.16 7.85 -18.60
CA THR A 152 14.51 8.67 -17.42
C THR A 152 15.73 8.12 -16.67
N TRP A 153 15.82 6.81 -16.47
CA TRP A 153 17.00 6.20 -15.86
C TRP A 153 18.28 6.49 -16.67
N THR A 154 18.20 6.38 -18.00
CA THR A 154 19.35 6.53 -18.89
C THR A 154 19.83 7.97 -18.90
N ASP A 155 18.90 8.92 -18.96
CA ASP A 155 19.21 10.35 -18.96
C ASP A 155 19.86 10.77 -17.62
N ILE A 156 19.40 10.21 -16.50
CA ILE A 156 19.99 10.48 -15.16
C ILE A 156 21.37 9.84 -15.00
N MET A 157 21.54 8.61 -15.48
CA MET A 157 22.78 7.84 -15.24
C MET A 157 23.87 8.12 -16.27
N ASN A 158 23.54 8.80 -17.36
CA ASN A 158 24.52 9.25 -18.34
C ASN A 158 25.14 10.57 -17.86
N VAL A 159 26.19 10.47 -17.04
CA VAL A 159 26.88 11.62 -16.45
C VAL A 159 27.49 12.49 -17.55
N ASN A 160 26.98 13.71 -17.72
CA ASN A 160 27.63 14.70 -18.57
C ASN A 160 28.85 15.28 -17.85
N THR A 161 30.02 15.16 -18.47
CA THR A 161 31.28 15.76 -17.97
C THR A 161 31.72 16.96 -18.82
N GLU A 162 30.96 17.30 -19.86
CA GLU A 162 31.27 18.42 -20.76
C GLU A 162 30.93 19.79 -20.15
N ASP A 163 30.07 19.83 -19.12
CA ASP A 163 29.60 21.06 -18.48
C ASP A 163 30.49 21.54 -17.31
N ASP A 164 31.77 21.13 -17.29
CA ASP A 164 32.76 21.47 -16.24
C ASP A 164 32.21 21.29 -14.80
N PRO A 165 31.83 20.06 -14.42
CA PRO A 165 31.21 19.82 -13.12
C PRO A 165 32.20 20.03 -11.98
N MET A 166 31.72 20.57 -10.86
CA MET A 166 32.49 20.64 -9.62
C MET A 166 32.75 19.24 -9.07
N VAL A 167 34.03 18.86 -8.92
CA VAL A 167 34.42 17.54 -8.42
C VAL A 167 34.46 17.54 -6.90
N ILE A 168 33.73 16.61 -6.29
CA ILE A 168 33.64 16.46 -4.84
C ILE A 168 33.78 14.98 -4.50
N GLU A 169 34.65 14.66 -3.57
CA GLU A 169 34.69 13.32 -2.98
C GLU A 169 33.87 13.29 -1.69
N LEU A 170 33.00 12.29 -1.58
CA LEU A 170 32.29 11.98 -0.36
C LEU A 170 32.88 10.71 0.27
N TYR A 171 33.47 10.85 1.45
CA TYR A 171 34.11 9.77 2.18
C TYR A 171 33.21 9.27 3.32
N ALA A 172 32.93 7.97 3.29
CA ALA A 172 32.14 7.29 4.31
C ALA A 172 33.03 6.74 5.43
N TYR A 173 32.72 7.04 6.69
CA TYR A 173 33.39 6.41 7.84
C TYR A 173 32.38 6.14 8.97
N GLN A 174 32.72 5.28 9.94
CA GLN A 174 31.74 4.87 10.96
C GLN A 174 31.76 5.84 12.15
N PHE A 175 30.69 6.60 12.46
CA PHE A 175 29.38 6.73 11.81
C PHE A 175 29.13 8.18 11.36
N ASP A 176 29.83 8.62 10.31
CA ASP A 176 29.76 9.98 9.80
C ASP A 176 30.23 10.05 8.33
N TRP A 177 30.03 11.20 7.69
CA TRP A 177 30.49 11.49 6.35
C TRP A 177 31.39 12.72 6.36
N ARG A 178 32.38 12.74 5.47
CA ARG A 178 33.23 13.90 5.20
C ARG A 178 33.24 14.14 3.71
N ALA A 179 33.24 15.41 3.31
CA ALA A 179 33.42 15.77 1.91
C ALA A 179 34.76 16.47 1.72
N ARG A 180 35.33 16.36 0.53
CA ARG A 180 36.40 17.26 0.08
C ARG A 180 36.11 17.80 -1.31
N TYR A 181 36.30 19.11 -1.47
CA TYR A 181 36.26 19.79 -2.76
C TYR A 181 37.64 19.72 -3.42
N SER A 182 37.66 19.56 -4.74
CA SER A 182 38.85 19.53 -5.59
C SER A 182 39.53 20.89 -5.84
N GLY A 183 39.26 21.90 -5.01
CA GLY A 183 39.91 23.20 -5.12
C GLY A 183 39.65 23.97 -6.43
N ASP A 184 40.60 24.84 -6.77
CA ASP A 184 40.55 25.69 -7.98
C ASP A 184 41.03 24.93 -9.22
N ASP A 185 41.82 23.85 -9.05
CA ASP A 185 42.33 23.02 -10.15
C ASP A 185 41.33 21.94 -10.62
N ASN A 186 40.18 21.84 -9.92
CA ASN A 186 39.10 20.88 -10.13
C ASN A 186 39.57 19.41 -10.17
N THR A 187 40.73 19.10 -9.56
CA THR A 187 41.35 17.78 -9.55
C THR A 187 41.66 17.33 -8.13
N LEU A 188 41.01 16.26 -7.67
CA LEU A 188 41.29 15.72 -6.34
C LEU A 188 42.70 15.12 -6.25
N GLY A 189 43.41 15.43 -5.17
CA GLY A 189 44.67 14.76 -4.84
C GLY A 189 44.48 13.27 -4.51
N GLU A 190 45.54 12.48 -4.71
CA GLU A 190 45.54 11.06 -4.36
C GLU A 190 45.23 10.84 -2.88
N ALA A 191 44.44 9.81 -2.58
CA ALA A 191 44.12 9.42 -1.22
C ALA A 191 44.30 7.92 -1.02
N ASN A 192 44.81 7.53 0.14
CA ASN A 192 45.01 6.14 0.52
C ASN A 192 44.64 5.90 1.98
N VAL A 193 43.90 4.83 2.22
CA VAL A 193 43.49 4.42 3.58
C VAL A 193 44.65 4.23 4.55
N ARG A 194 45.86 3.96 4.06
CA ARG A 194 47.07 3.81 4.88
C ARG A 194 47.63 5.13 5.39
N LEU A 195 47.25 6.25 4.77
CA LEU A 195 47.66 7.60 5.15
C LEU A 195 46.71 8.22 6.19
N ILE A 196 45.66 7.49 6.59
CA ILE A 196 44.74 7.93 7.63
C ILE A 196 45.45 7.87 8.98
N GLU A 197 45.89 9.02 9.47
CA GLU A 197 46.54 9.16 10.76
C GLU A 197 46.31 10.56 11.36
N GLY A 198 46.02 10.61 12.66
CA GLY A 198 45.85 11.87 13.40
C GLY A 198 44.77 12.78 12.80
N ALA A 199 45.19 13.92 12.25
CA ALA A 199 44.31 14.91 11.63
C ALA A 199 43.91 14.57 10.18
N ASN A 200 44.64 13.67 9.51
CA ASN A 200 44.33 13.26 8.13
C ASN A 200 43.22 12.20 8.13
N GLN A 201 41.97 12.65 8.26
CA GLN A 201 40.82 11.74 8.37
C GLN A 201 40.47 11.04 7.06
N LEU A 202 40.84 11.64 5.92
CA LEU A 202 40.53 11.13 4.57
C LEU A 202 41.68 10.36 3.92
N GLY A 203 42.87 10.39 4.53
CA GLY A 203 44.05 9.73 3.98
C GLY A 203 44.58 10.41 2.71
N VAL A 204 44.41 11.73 2.59
CA VAL A 204 44.92 12.52 1.46
C VAL A 204 46.45 12.52 1.48
N ASP A 205 47.08 12.28 0.34
CA ASP A 205 48.52 12.40 0.18
C ASP A 205 48.93 13.87 0.05
N THR A 206 49.43 14.45 1.14
CA THR A 206 49.88 15.85 1.18
C THR A 206 51.11 16.13 0.30
N SER A 207 51.74 15.10 -0.26
CA SER A 207 52.85 15.27 -1.20
C SER A 207 52.39 15.44 -2.65
N ASP A 208 51.11 15.14 -2.94
CA ASP A 208 50.49 15.39 -4.24
C ASP A 208 50.29 16.91 -4.44
N PRO A 209 50.76 17.49 -5.56
CA PRO A 209 50.46 18.88 -5.93
C PRO A 209 48.96 19.20 -6.02
N ASN A 210 48.13 18.25 -6.46
CA ASN A 210 46.68 18.43 -6.59
C ASN A 210 45.96 18.36 -5.22
N ALA A 211 46.64 17.91 -4.16
CA ALA A 211 46.07 17.88 -2.82
C ALA A 211 46.22 19.21 -2.07
N GLN A 212 46.92 20.20 -2.64
CA GLN A 212 47.30 21.42 -1.90
C GLN A 212 46.13 22.40 -1.74
N ASP A 213 45.16 22.36 -2.66
CA ASP A 213 43.94 23.17 -2.65
C ASP A 213 42.68 22.34 -2.36
N ASP A 214 42.82 21.05 -2.02
CA ASP A 214 41.72 20.22 -1.52
C ASP A 214 41.15 20.78 -0.21
N ILE A 215 39.83 21.04 -0.17
CA ILE A 215 39.16 21.60 1.02
C ILE A 215 38.29 20.53 1.68
N ILE A 216 38.71 20.04 2.85
CA ILE A 216 37.95 19.08 3.66
C ILE A 216 36.89 19.80 4.49
N VAL A 217 35.64 19.35 4.39
CA VAL A 217 34.50 19.91 5.11
C VAL A 217 33.64 18.86 5.80
N ASN A 218 32.93 19.30 6.83
CA ASN A 218 31.91 18.49 7.52
C ASN A 218 30.51 18.70 6.93
N GLU A 219 30.26 19.86 6.32
CA GLU A 219 28.99 20.23 5.71
C GLU A 219 29.22 20.56 4.24
N LEU A 220 28.45 19.93 3.36
CA LEU A 220 28.54 20.11 1.91
C LEU A 220 27.65 21.29 1.49
N HIS A 221 28.28 22.31 0.93
CA HIS A 221 27.63 23.49 0.36
C HIS A 221 27.89 23.51 -1.15
N ILE A 222 26.83 23.62 -1.95
CA ILE A 222 26.94 23.75 -3.40
C ILE A 222 26.26 25.05 -3.85
N PRO A 223 26.80 25.75 -4.86
CA PRO A 223 26.09 26.87 -5.46
C PRO A 223 24.72 26.44 -5.98
N ALA A 224 23.73 27.32 -5.89
CA ALA A 224 22.47 27.10 -6.59
C ALA A 224 22.72 27.20 -8.09
N GLY A 225 22.38 26.13 -8.82
CA GLY A 225 22.40 26.06 -10.29
C GLY A 225 21.18 26.70 -10.92
#